data_AF-A0A8J5PFE9-F1
#
_entry.id   AF-A0A8J5PFE9-F1
#
_cell.length_a   1.000
_cell.length_b   1.000
_cell.length_c   1.000
_cell.angle_alpha   90.00
_cell.angle_beta   90.00
_cell.angle_gamma   90.00
#
_symmetry.space_group_name_H-M   'P 1'
#
loop_
_entity.id
_entity.type
_entity.pdbx_description
1 polymer ?
#
loop_
_entity_poly.entity_id
_entity_poly.type
_entity_poly.pdbx_seq_one_letter_code
_entity_poly.pdbx_strand_id
1 'polypeptide(L)'
;MSDIANVGYSFKLPQGVEDDDAFWDVLENRRNLMTDWPESRVKTDSFTSNKHQKWNGKGGHLINDDVAAFDAPFFSVTAKEASAMDPMQRWTLEATCHAFVVRSRLADGG
;
A
#
# COMPACT_ATOMS: atom_id res chain seq x y z
N MET A 1 -28.52 -16.79 -11.03
CA MET A 1 -27.21 -16.15 -10.79
C MET A 1 -26.67 -16.77 -9.53
N SER A 2 -25.43 -17.27 -9.52
CA SER A 2 -24.82 -17.94 -8.37
C SER A 2 -24.23 -16.93 -7.39
N ASP A 3 -24.17 -17.30 -6.11
CA ASP A 3 -23.58 -16.48 -5.06
C ASP A 3 -22.06 -16.31 -5.24
N ILE A 4 -21.52 -15.19 -4.77
CA ILE A 4 -20.09 -14.84 -4.77
C ILE A 4 -19.64 -14.71 -3.32
N ALA A 5 -18.46 -15.27 -2.99
CA ALA A 5 -17.84 -15.16 -1.68
C ALA A 5 -16.41 -14.60 -1.78
N ASN A 6 -16.02 -13.77 -0.81
CA ASN A 6 -14.64 -13.32 -0.66
C ASN A 6 -13.86 -14.40 0.11
N VAL A 7 -12.93 -15.07 -0.58
CA VAL A 7 -12.17 -16.21 -0.03
C VAL A 7 -10.76 -15.86 0.44
N GLY A 8 -10.36 -14.60 0.31
CA GLY A 8 -9.05 -14.10 0.71
C GLY A 8 -8.94 -12.60 0.41
N TYR A 9 -8.08 -11.93 1.16
CA TYR A 9 -7.78 -10.52 0.99
C TYR A 9 -6.36 -10.25 1.47
N SER A 10 -5.85 -9.09 1.09
CA SER A 10 -4.60 -8.52 1.60
C SER A 10 -4.72 -7.02 1.50
N PHE A 11 -4.02 -6.31 2.38
CA PHE A 11 -3.92 -4.87 2.30
C PHE A 11 -2.54 -4.43 2.76
N LYS A 12 -2.18 -3.23 2.33
CA LYS A 12 -1.03 -2.49 2.83
C LYS A 12 -1.52 -1.08 3.10
N LEU A 13 -1.56 -0.73 4.37
CA LEU A 13 -2.15 0.51 4.85
C LEU A 13 -1.08 1.37 5.55
N PRO A 14 -1.37 2.67 5.78
CA PRO A 14 -0.41 3.58 6.40
C PRO A 14 0.12 3.06 7.73
N GLN A 15 1.30 3.52 8.13
CA GLN A 15 1.93 3.14 9.40
C GLN A 15 2.16 1.63 9.60
N GLY A 16 2.35 0.88 8.50
CA GLY A 16 2.75 -0.53 8.56
C GLY A 16 1.61 -1.48 8.91
N VAL A 17 0.36 -1.08 8.68
CA VAL A 17 -0.81 -1.92 8.93
C VAL A 17 -0.97 -2.89 7.75
N GLU A 18 -0.56 -4.14 7.97
CA GLU A 18 -0.51 -5.20 6.96
C GLU A 18 -1.13 -6.53 7.43
N ASP A 19 -1.61 -6.58 8.66
CA ASP A 19 -2.28 -7.74 9.25
C ASP A 19 -3.60 -7.35 9.95
N ASP A 20 -4.41 -8.36 10.24
CA ASP A 20 -5.76 -8.19 10.80
C ASP A 20 -5.72 -7.54 12.18
N ASP A 21 -4.78 -7.93 13.04
CA ASP A 21 -4.68 -7.41 14.41
C ASP A 21 -4.38 -5.91 14.41
N ALA A 22 -3.41 -5.48 13.60
CA ALA A 22 -3.07 -4.06 13.44
C ALA A 22 -4.22 -3.27 12.78
N PHE A 23 -4.92 -3.88 11.82
CA PHE A 23 -6.06 -3.25 11.16
C PHE A 23 -7.21 -3.00 12.14
N TRP A 24 -7.58 -4.01 12.92
CA TRP A 24 -8.65 -3.89 13.90
C TRP A 24 -8.28 -2.95 15.03
N ASP A 25 -7.04 -2.98 15.54
CA ASP A 25 -6.56 -2.02 16.53
C ASP A 25 -6.77 -0.57 16.07
N VAL A 26 -6.44 -0.26 14.82
CA VAL A 26 -6.59 1.08 14.26
C VAL A 26 -8.04 1.50 14.19
N LEU A 27 -8.93 0.61 13.73
CA LEU A 27 -10.34 0.92 13.60
C LEU A 27 -11.04 1.08 14.95
N GLU A 28 -10.82 0.13 15.86
CA GLU A 28 -11.43 0.12 17.20
C GLU A 28 -11.00 1.34 18.01
N ASN A 29 -9.72 1.72 17.93
CA ASN A 29 -9.18 2.88 18.62
C ASN A 29 -9.30 4.19 17.83
N ARG A 30 -9.92 4.17 16.64
CA ARG A 30 -10.12 5.35 15.76
C ARG A 30 -8.83 6.13 15.52
N ARG A 31 -7.71 5.42 15.33
CA ARG A 31 -6.39 6.01 15.20
C ARG A 31 -6.29 6.78 13.87
N ASN A 32 -5.84 8.03 13.94
CA ASN A 32 -5.48 8.80 12.76
C ASN A 32 -4.08 8.38 12.30
N LEU A 33 -3.98 7.80 11.11
CA LEU A 33 -2.70 7.33 10.58
C LEU A 33 -2.00 8.35 9.68
N MET A 34 -2.53 9.57 9.58
CA MET A 34 -1.96 10.63 8.76
C MET A 34 -0.56 11.03 9.24
N THR A 35 0.34 11.22 8.28
CA THR A 35 1.68 11.76 8.49
C THR A 35 1.86 13.03 7.65
N ASP A 36 2.83 13.86 8.02
CA ASP A 36 3.26 14.98 7.16
C ASP A 36 3.82 14.44 5.83
N TRP A 37 3.90 15.29 4.81
CA TRP A 37 4.49 14.88 3.53
C TRP A 37 5.96 14.51 3.70
N PRO A 38 6.38 13.29 3.36
CA PRO A 38 7.78 12.93 3.45
C PRO A 38 8.58 13.71 2.39
N GLU A 39 9.72 14.27 2.80
CA GLU A 39 10.61 15.05 1.91
C GLU A 39 11.07 14.25 0.69
N SER A 40 11.15 12.92 0.83
CA SER A 40 11.47 11.99 -0.26
C SER A 40 10.43 11.96 -1.38
N ARG A 41 9.17 12.34 -1.10
CA ARG A 41 8.08 12.34 -2.10
C ARG A 41 7.67 13.73 -2.54
N VAL A 42 7.69 14.70 -1.64
CA VAL A 42 7.18 16.05 -1.90
C VAL A 42 8.16 17.06 -1.33
N LYS A 43 8.72 17.89 -2.19
CA LYS A 43 9.39 19.12 -1.75
C LYS A 43 8.31 20.20 -1.63
N THR A 44 7.78 20.40 -0.43
CA THR A 44 6.64 21.31 -0.23
C THR A 44 6.95 22.73 -0.73
N ASP A 45 8.22 23.15 -0.66
CA ASP A 45 8.70 24.44 -1.17
C ASP A 45 8.62 24.58 -2.70
N SER A 46 8.59 23.49 -3.48
CA SER A 46 8.44 23.60 -4.94
C SER A 46 7.02 23.99 -5.36
N PHE A 47 6.02 23.77 -4.51
CA PHE A 47 4.61 24.04 -4.80
C PHE A 47 4.14 25.43 -4.35
N THR A 48 4.93 26.13 -3.53
CA THR A 48 4.56 27.45 -2.98
C THR A 48 4.84 28.62 -3.93
N SER A 49 5.59 28.38 -5.02
CA SER A 49 6.04 29.42 -5.96
C SER A 49 4.94 29.97 -6.87
N ASN A 50 3.85 29.24 -7.08
CA ASN A 50 2.76 29.65 -7.95
C ASN A 50 1.55 30.12 -7.11
N LYS A 51 1.28 31.44 -7.12
CA LYS A 51 0.15 32.06 -6.38
C LYS A 51 -1.22 31.46 -6.74
N HIS A 52 -1.33 30.75 -7.87
CA HIS A 52 -2.53 30.09 -8.35
C HIS A 52 -2.58 28.58 -8.06
N GLN A 53 -1.51 27.97 -7.54
CA GLN A 53 -1.48 26.57 -7.09
C GLN A 53 -1.13 26.50 -5.60
N LYS A 54 -2.12 26.80 -4.74
CA LYS A 54 -1.95 26.62 -3.31
C LYS A 54 -2.20 25.15 -2.94
N TRP A 55 -1.12 24.42 -2.67
CA TRP A 55 -1.19 23.13 -2.02
C TRP A 55 -1.43 23.33 -0.51
N ASN A 56 -2.66 23.07 -0.05
CA ASN A 56 -3.05 23.31 1.35
C ASN A 56 -3.04 22.05 2.23
N GLY A 57 -2.75 20.88 1.66
CA GLY A 57 -2.68 19.63 2.40
C GLY A 57 -1.43 19.59 3.26
N LYS A 58 -1.57 19.39 4.58
CA LYS A 58 -0.43 19.29 5.51
C LYS A 58 0.27 17.93 5.46
N GLY A 59 -0.42 16.91 4.95
CA GLY A 59 0.07 15.54 4.92
C GLY A 59 -0.95 14.59 4.30
N GLY A 60 -0.76 13.29 4.50
CA GLY A 60 -1.63 12.26 3.97
C GLY A 60 -1.50 10.92 4.70
N HIS A 61 -2.25 9.95 4.22
CA HIS A 61 -2.19 8.56 4.66
C HIS A 61 -1.25 7.81 3.72
N LEU A 62 0.04 7.79 4.04
CA LEU A 62 1.06 7.25 3.16
C LEU A 62 1.55 5.88 3.63
N ILE A 63 1.87 5.03 2.67
CA ILE A 63 2.65 3.82 2.92
C ILE A 63 4.09 4.25 3.18
N ASN A 64 4.64 3.77 4.31
CA ASN A 64 5.98 4.12 4.79
C ASN A 64 7.09 3.49 3.93
N ASP A 65 6.78 2.39 3.25
CA ASP A 65 7.74 1.63 2.48
C ASP A 65 8.24 2.36 1.25
N ASP A 66 9.44 1.95 0.83
CA ASP A 66 10.00 2.35 -0.44
C ASP A 66 9.14 1.82 -1.58
N VAL A 67 8.54 2.75 -2.32
CA VAL A 67 7.73 2.51 -3.52
C VAL A 67 8.53 1.85 -4.63
N ALA A 68 9.85 1.98 -4.60
CA ALA A 68 10.74 1.35 -5.53
C ALA A 68 11.03 -0.12 -5.18
N ALA A 69 10.80 -0.55 -3.94
CA ALA A 69 11.01 -1.94 -3.53
C ALA A 69 9.99 -2.88 -4.20
N PHE A 70 10.49 -3.98 -4.76
CA PHE A 70 9.70 -5.02 -5.44
C PHE A 70 10.54 -6.28 -5.63
N ASP A 71 10.00 -7.45 -5.29
CA ASP A 71 10.67 -8.75 -5.53
C ASP A 71 10.53 -9.19 -6.99
N ALA A 72 11.30 -8.55 -7.88
CA ALA A 72 11.23 -8.81 -9.31
C ALA A 72 11.52 -10.29 -9.70
N PRO A 73 12.55 -10.96 -9.14
CA PRO A 73 12.80 -12.37 -9.42
C PRO A 73 11.63 -13.29 -9.05
N PHE A 74 10.93 -13.04 -7.94
CA PHE A 74 9.76 -13.83 -7.55
C PHE A 74 8.65 -13.77 -8.62
N PHE A 75 8.42 -12.59 -9.20
CA PHE A 75 7.43 -12.40 -10.28
C PHE A 75 7.98 -12.68 -11.68
N SER A 76 9.19 -13.23 -11.80
CA SER A 76 9.86 -13.46 -13.09
C SER A 76 9.99 -12.20 -13.96
N VAL A 77 10.18 -11.04 -13.31
CA VAL A 77 10.39 -9.73 -13.93
C VAL A 77 11.87 -9.36 -13.87
N THR A 78 12.44 -8.83 -14.95
CA THR A 78 13.83 -8.34 -14.93
C THR A 78 13.95 -7.02 -14.17
N ALA A 79 15.15 -6.70 -13.66
CA ALA A 79 15.39 -5.41 -12.99
C ALA A 79 15.06 -4.20 -13.89
N LYS A 80 15.32 -4.32 -15.20
CA LYS A 80 15.01 -3.27 -16.18
C LYS A 80 13.50 -3.07 -16.32
N GLU A 81 12.73 -4.14 -16.45
CA GLU A 81 11.27 -4.07 -16.51
C GLU A 81 10.69 -3.53 -15.21
N ALA A 82 11.12 -4.07 -14.06
CA ALA A 82 10.68 -3.61 -12.74
C ALA A 82 10.89 -2.11 -12.53
N SER A 83 12.02 -1.56 -13.00
CA SER A 83 12.31 -0.12 -12.93
C SER A 83 11.39 0.75 -13.79
N ALA A 84 10.79 0.18 -14.84
CA ALA A 84 9.86 0.86 -15.73
C ALA A 84 8.39 0.62 -15.37
N MET A 85 8.12 -0.30 -14.44
CA MET A 85 6.76 -0.59 -14.00
C MET A 85 6.22 0.50 -13.10
N ASP A 86 4.93 0.79 -13.27
CA ASP A 86 4.19 1.62 -12.34
C ASP A 86 4.21 0.96 -10.93
N PRO A 87 4.53 1.70 -9.86
CA PRO A 87 4.55 1.12 -8.52
C PRO A 87 3.23 0.47 -8.08
N MET A 88 2.07 0.98 -8.52
CA MET A 88 0.77 0.38 -8.21
C MET A 88 0.61 -1.00 -8.85
N GLN A 89 1.20 -1.22 -10.03
CA GLN A 89 1.21 -2.56 -10.65
C GLN A 89 2.03 -3.54 -9.81
N ARG A 90 3.21 -3.11 -9.36
CA ARG A 90 4.11 -3.90 -8.50
C ARG A 90 3.43 -4.28 -7.19
N TRP A 91 2.80 -3.31 -6.51
CA TRP A 91 2.03 -3.58 -5.30
C TRP A 91 0.81 -4.46 -5.53
N THR A 92 0.14 -4.33 -6.67
CA THR A 92 -1.01 -5.19 -6.99
C THR A 92 -0.59 -6.66 -7.11
N LEU A 93 0.58 -6.93 -7.70
CA LEU A 93 1.14 -8.28 -7.81
C LEU A 93 1.44 -8.88 -6.43
N GLU A 94 2.11 -8.12 -5.56
CA GLU A 94 2.44 -8.54 -4.18
C GLU A 94 1.18 -8.78 -3.35
N ALA A 95 0.24 -7.83 -3.37
CA ALA A 95 -1.04 -7.95 -2.67
C ALA A 95 -1.82 -9.20 -3.14
N THR A 96 -1.91 -9.41 -4.46
CA THR A 96 -2.60 -10.58 -5.01
C THR A 96 -1.97 -11.89 -4.49
N CYS A 97 -0.64 -11.97 -4.42
CA CYS A 97 0.04 -13.13 -3.86
C CYS A 97 -0.30 -13.31 -2.37
N HIS A 98 -0.23 -12.25 -1.57
CA HIS A 98 -0.57 -12.29 -0.14
C HIS A 98 -2.01 -12.74 0.09
N ALA A 99 -2.98 -12.28 -0.72
CA ALA A 99 -4.38 -12.68 -0.60
C ALA A 99 -4.58 -14.18 -0.83
N PHE A 100 -3.83 -14.80 -1.75
CA PHE A 100 -3.87 -16.24 -1.96
C PHE A 100 -3.23 -17.04 -0.82
N VAL A 101 -2.20 -16.50 -0.17
CA VAL A 101 -1.58 -17.13 1.02
C VAL A 101 -2.51 -17.09 2.23
N VAL A 102 -3.22 -15.98 2.45
CA VAL A 102 -4.25 -15.90 3.51
C VAL A 102 -5.33 -16.96 3.30
N ARG A 103 -5.77 -17.18 2.05
CA ARG A 103 -6.71 -18.26 1.71
C ARG A 103 -6.21 -19.64 2.14
N SER A 104 -4.93 -19.98 1.90
CA SER A 104 -4.44 -21.31 2.28
C SER A 104 -4.47 -21.50 3.80
N ARG A 105 -4.14 -20.45 4.57
CA ARG A 105 -4.23 -20.50 6.04
C ARG A 105 -5.67 -20.69 6.54
N LEU A 106 -6.65 -20.07 5.89
CA LEU A 106 -8.07 -20.26 6.21
C LEU A 106 -8.59 -21.65 5.80
N ALA A 107 -8.02 -22.27 4.77
CA ALA A 107 -8.39 -23.61 4.31
C ALA A 107 -7.79 -24.73 5.17
N ASP A 108 -6.62 -24.49 5.78
CA ASP A 108 -5.89 -25.46 6.60
C ASP A 108 -6.28 -25.43 8.09
N GLY A 109 -7.26 -24.58 8.49
CA GLY A 109 -7.63 -24.35 9.88
C GLY A 109 -9.10 -24.04 10.10
N GLY A 110 -9.90 -25.11 10.25
CA GLY A 110 -11.23 -25.16 10.84
C GLY A 110 -11.46 -26.53 11.46
#